data_AF-A0A9W7XFS3-F1
#
_entry.id   AF-A0A9W7XFS3-F1
#
_cell.length_a   1.000
_cell.length_b   1.000
_cell.length_c   1.000
_cell.angle_alpha   90.00
_cell.angle_beta   90.00
_cell.angle_gamma   90.00
#
_symmetry.space_group_name_H-M   'P 1'
#
loop_
_entity.id
_entity.type
_entity.pdbx_description
1 polymer ?
#
loop_
_entity_poly.entity_id
_entity_poly.type
_entity_poly.pdbx_seq_one_letter_code
_entity_poly.pdbx_strand_id
1 'polypeptide(L)'
;MQSSSSLEKSSSDGLPNDQSQYVRHVTHRKNITIDSDLDGSNDSNNNGNGNSNSNSNSSSGKASAHVSPFGHMDTSGLQQRNRSLAAAETTTPVAPLTAVPLSGAPPPDGWPGDGSEIVAGHRRALSRRRLLLWIAHFIKVLVLSIIVILLLVAVGIPVSDNGVPAAGDYSKMQFNWQLNPRSYLKPFNSSFTQFNVLLDAHMHTTYSDGVLTPKQVLEFAMANGYNAVIVTDHQTVDGALAAKAYAEEHLKDKITVITGMEYTCCRIHMNLIGINESVEVTPPSPSDEQLKAVIDKVHAMGGLVIVNHIPWSNTTLLPWGVARLPNNPSREQLLDWGVDGFEVVNQNTFDLRSYQFVQENADRLVGLTGSDMHYPGSSYAWTTINARSMSADDILDEIRNRRTSFLLDPSGTRPVQDPPYSKGYLRYAPWGLIGDYFYGYVDRSRGQYSFQESFCQSEIVDIHNTMIGWFFLWLIISIVILEILYWGIRWLLLLLIARPVKRWWSGRRH
;
A
#
# COMPACT_ATOMS: atom_id res chain seq x y z
N MET A 1 15.63 -29.89 38.19
CA MET A 1 15.34 -30.19 36.77
C MET A 1 13.84 -30.07 36.57
N GLN A 2 13.39 -28.88 36.23
CA GLN A 2 12.02 -28.57 35.82
C GLN A 2 12.12 -27.51 34.73
N SER A 3 11.45 -27.79 33.63
CA SER A 3 11.32 -26.97 32.43
C SER A 3 10.61 -25.65 32.73
N SER A 4 11.18 -24.54 32.26
CA SER A 4 10.42 -23.31 32.04
C SER A 4 10.51 -22.96 30.56
N SER A 5 9.33 -22.80 29.98
CA SER A 5 9.04 -22.33 28.64
C SER A 5 9.44 -20.86 28.46
N SER A 6 10.14 -20.55 27.38
CA SER A 6 10.13 -19.21 26.79
C SER A 6 9.73 -19.36 25.33
N LEU A 7 8.50 -18.93 25.05
CA LEU A 7 7.91 -18.76 23.73
C LEU A 7 8.78 -17.83 22.89
N GLU A 8 9.44 -18.37 21.87
CA GLU A 8 9.91 -17.57 20.73
C GLU A 8 8.69 -17.30 19.85
N LYS A 9 8.27 -16.03 19.82
CA LYS A 9 7.36 -15.51 18.79
C LYS A 9 8.10 -15.63 17.45
N SER A 10 7.72 -16.61 16.64
CA SER A 10 7.99 -16.61 15.21
C SER A 10 7.38 -15.34 14.63
N SER A 11 8.22 -14.44 14.14
CA SER A 11 7.84 -13.30 13.33
C SER A 11 6.98 -13.79 12.18
N SER A 12 5.71 -13.40 12.20
CA SER A 12 4.80 -13.51 11.07
C SER A 12 5.47 -12.94 9.81
N ASP A 13 5.56 -13.77 8.78
CA ASP A 13 5.83 -13.35 7.41
C ASP A 13 4.85 -12.23 7.06
N GLY A 14 5.36 -11.00 7.12
CA GLY A 14 4.64 -9.82 6.68
C GLY A 14 4.58 -9.86 5.17
N LEU A 15 3.54 -10.48 4.63
CA LEU A 15 3.04 -10.11 3.31
C LEU A 15 2.85 -8.59 3.35
N PRO A 16 3.57 -7.80 2.54
CA PRO A 16 3.22 -6.41 2.39
C PRO A 16 1.78 -6.41 1.88
N ASN A 17 0.87 -5.80 2.64
CA ASN A 17 -0.48 -5.51 2.20
C ASN A 17 -0.45 -4.39 1.12
N ASP A 18 0.57 -4.38 0.28
CA ASP A 18 0.93 -3.30 -0.61
C ASP A 18 0.29 -3.49 -1.99
N GLN A 19 -1.03 -3.69 -1.98
CA GLN A 19 -1.85 -3.42 -3.17
C GLN A 19 -1.85 -1.92 -3.52
N SER A 20 -1.18 -1.06 -2.72
CA SER A 20 -0.94 0.34 -3.04
C SER A 20 0.15 0.49 -4.13
N GLN A 21 1.18 -0.36 -4.15
CA GLN A 21 2.17 -0.40 -5.25
C GLN A 21 1.56 -0.87 -6.57
N TYR A 22 0.56 -1.76 -6.53
CA TYR A 22 -0.19 -2.17 -7.71
C TYR A 22 -0.92 -0.99 -8.36
N VAL A 23 -1.69 -0.21 -7.59
CA VAL A 23 -2.38 0.98 -8.11
C VAL A 23 -1.37 1.99 -8.67
N ARG A 24 -0.19 2.15 -8.03
CA ARG A 24 0.89 3.03 -8.51
C ARG A 24 1.49 2.57 -9.85
N HIS A 25 1.63 1.26 -10.08
CA HIS A 25 2.23 0.73 -11.32
C HIS A 25 1.27 0.69 -12.51
N VAL A 26 -0.02 0.37 -12.30
CA VAL A 26 -0.99 0.28 -13.39
C VAL A 26 -1.40 1.66 -13.92
N THR A 27 -1.52 2.70 -13.07
CA THR A 27 -1.85 4.05 -13.56
C THR A 27 -0.72 4.71 -14.37
N HIS A 28 0.54 4.30 -14.20
CA HIS A 28 1.67 4.91 -14.92
C HIS A 28 1.97 4.29 -16.30
N ARG A 29 1.54 3.04 -16.58
CA ARG A 29 1.94 2.34 -17.82
C ARG A 29 1.01 2.49 -19.01
N LYS A 30 -0.19 3.07 -18.88
CA LYS A 30 -1.00 3.49 -20.05
C LYS A 30 -0.34 4.58 -20.92
N ASN A 31 0.83 5.11 -20.52
CA ASN A 31 1.58 6.15 -21.23
C ASN A 31 2.99 5.73 -21.71
N ILE A 32 3.36 4.44 -21.70
CA ILE A 32 4.65 4.01 -22.26
C ILE A 32 4.46 3.62 -23.72
N THR A 33 4.75 4.57 -24.61
CA THR A 33 5.11 4.29 -26.00
C THR A 33 6.26 3.30 -26.03
N ILE A 34 6.15 2.26 -26.85
CA ILE A 34 7.19 1.28 -27.14
C ILE A 34 8.44 2.03 -27.60
N ASP A 35 9.49 2.04 -26.78
CA ASP A 35 10.82 2.48 -27.20
C ASP A 35 11.47 1.31 -27.93
N SER A 36 11.46 1.39 -29.26
CA SER A 36 12.14 0.43 -30.12
C SER A 36 13.60 0.84 -30.25
N ASP A 37 14.44 0.38 -29.33
CA ASP A 37 15.89 0.36 -29.53
C ASP A 37 16.27 -0.86 -30.38
N LEU A 38 16.27 -0.68 -31.70
CA LEU A 38 17.09 -1.47 -32.62
C LEU A 38 17.84 -0.51 -33.56
N ASP A 39 19.14 -0.79 -33.68
CA ASP A 39 20.19 0.00 -34.30
C ASP A 39 19.95 0.52 -35.72
N GLY A 40 20.64 1.63 -36.02
CA GLY A 40 20.45 2.45 -37.21
C GLY A 40 21.15 2.01 -38.49
N SER A 41 20.73 2.64 -39.59
CA SER A 41 21.58 3.15 -40.68
C SER A 41 20.75 3.94 -41.68
N ASN A 42 21.38 4.97 -42.25
CA ASN A 42 20.91 5.94 -43.25
C ASN A 42 20.00 5.36 -44.35
N ASP A 43 18.94 6.09 -44.72
CA ASP A 43 19.02 6.94 -45.92
C ASP A 43 17.81 7.88 -46.08
N SER A 44 18.11 9.04 -46.64
CA SER A 44 17.23 10.13 -47.03
C SER A 44 16.09 9.72 -47.97
N ASN A 45 14.87 10.22 -47.75
CA ASN A 45 14.21 11.08 -48.75
C ASN A 45 12.93 11.77 -48.27
N ASN A 46 12.70 12.89 -48.92
CA ASN A 46 11.76 13.96 -48.63
C ASN A 46 10.43 13.78 -49.41
N ASN A 47 9.41 14.50 -48.94
CA ASN A 47 8.15 14.90 -49.61
C ASN A 47 7.04 13.86 -49.86
N GLY A 48 5.81 14.22 -49.48
CA GLY A 48 4.61 13.62 -50.06
C GLY A 48 3.27 13.85 -49.37
N ASN A 49 2.85 15.11 -49.27
CA ASN A 49 1.46 15.63 -49.36
C ASN A 49 0.28 14.61 -49.38
N GLY A 50 -0.69 14.77 -48.47
CA GLY A 50 -1.91 13.96 -48.43
C GLY A 50 -3.05 14.59 -47.62
N ASN A 51 -3.85 15.37 -48.32
CA ASN A 51 -4.99 16.20 -47.91
C ASN A 51 -6.25 15.40 -47.53
N SER A 52 -7.09 15.96 -46.64
CA SER A 52 -8.58 15.88 -46.47
C SER A 52 -8.96 15.77 -44.98
N ASN A 53 -9.60 16.72 -44.29
CA ASN A 53 -10.72 17.66 -44.54
C ASN A 53 -12.12 17.03 -44.37
N SER A 54 -12.73 17.25 -43.20
CA SER A 54 -14.18 17.53 -42.97
C SER A 54 -14.37 17.80 -41.46
N ASN A 55 -14.77 19.00 -41.00
CA ASN A 55 -16.14 19.58 -40.95
C ASN A 55 -17.20 18.60 -40.43
N SER A 56 -18.15 18.91 -39.54
CA SER A 56 -18.50 20.09 -38.75
C SER A 56 -19.82 19.77 -38.02
N ASN A 57 -20.07 20.42 -36.87
CA ASN A 57 -21.38 20.86 -36.34
C ASN A 57 -22.49 19.87 -35.93
N SER A 58 -22.98 20.03 -34.69
CA SER A 58 -24.35 20.50 -34.32
C SER A 58 -24.52 20.38 -32.79
N SER A 59 -24.55 21.49 -32.04
CA SER A 59 -25.69 22.35 -31.68
C SER A 59 -26.61 21.80 -30.57
N SER A 60 -26.50 22.47 -29.42
CA SER A 60 -27.47 22.76 -28.36
C SER A 60 -28.96 22.44 -28.56
N GLY A 61 -29.59 21.95 -27.49
CA GLY A 61 -31.03 22.06 -27.22
C GLY A 61 -31.33 22.11 -25.71
N LYS A 62 -31.94 23.21 -25.26
CA LYS A 62 -32.50 23.47 -23.90
C LYS A 62 -34.03 23.29 -23.94
N ALA A 63 -34.63 22.79 -22.86
CA ALA A 63 -35.91 23.19 -22.21
C ALA A 63 -36.17 22.20 -21.04
N SER A 64 -36.31 22.56 -19.73
CA SER A 64 -37.39 23.28 -19.01
C SER A 64 -38.80 22.70 -19.26
N ALA A 65 -39.73 22.52 -18.31
CA ALA A 65 -39.87 22.80 -16.87
C ALA A 65 -41.09 21.98 -16.33
N HIS A 66 -41.24 21.82 -15.00
CA HIS A 66 -42.40 22.21 -14.15
C HIS A 66 -42.75 21.02 -13.19
N VAL A 67 -43.20 21.11 -11.92
CA VAL A 67 -44.05 22.04 -11.13
C VAL A 67 -43.71 21.88 -9.61
N SER A 68 -43.74 22.96 -8.83
CA SER A 68 -43.90 23.01 -7.33
C SER A 68 -45.35 23.46 -6.99
N PRO A 69 -45.92 23.54 -5.75
CA PRO A 69 -45.37 24.32 -4.61
C PRO A 69 -45.90 23.97 -3.18
N PHE A 70 -45.74 24.93 -2.25
CA PHE A 70 -46.24 25.11 -0.86
C PHE A 70 -45.21 24.86 0.26
N GLY A 71 -44.91 25.78 1.18
CA GLY A 71 -45.43 27.13 1.43
C GLY A 71 -44.58 27.88 2.48
N HIS A 72 -44.61 29.21 2.41
CA HIS A 72 -43.99 30.18 3.33
C HIS A 72 -45.04 30.74 4.30
N MET A 73 -44.65 31.01 5.55
CA MET A 73 -45.16 32.02 6.52
C MET A 73 -44.77 31.53 7.94
N ASP A 74 -44.49 32.32 8.98
CA ASP A 74 -44.31 33.75 9.17
C ASP A 74 -43.61 33.91 10.53
N THR A 75 -42.92 35.03 10.75
CA THR A 75 -42.40 35.44 12.05
C THR A 75 -43.40 36.38 12.73
N SER A 76 -43.74 36.15 14.01
CA SER A 76 -43.75 37.15 15.11
C SER A 76 -44.74 36.84 16.25
N GLY A 77 -44.30 37.12 17.48
CA GLY A 77 -45.10 37.93 18.41
C GLY A 77 -45.72 37.23 19.63
N LEU A 78 -45.20 37.55 20.82
CA LEU A 78 -45.90 38.04 22.02
C LEU A 78 -44.81 38.57 22.98
N GLN A 79 -44.55 39.88 23.06
CA GLN A 79 -45.22 40.90 23.92
C GLN A 79 -45.26 40.50 25.41
N GLN A 80 -45.04 41.33 26.42
CA GLN A 80 -44.84 42.77 26.63
C GLN A 80 -44.49 42.89 28.13
N ARG A 81 -43.73 43.87 28.63
CA ARG A 81 -44.21 45.19 29.08
C ARG A 81 -42.96 46.06 29.35
N ASN A 82 -42.78 47.19 28.65
CA ASN A 82 -43.26 48.55 28.97
C ASN A 82 -42.61 49.13 30.26
N ARG A 83 -42.02 50.33 30.31
CA ARG A 83 -42.29 51.60 29.61
C ARG A 83 -41.13 52.61 29.93
N SER A 84 -40.58 53.35 28.95
CA SER A 84 -40.73 54.81 28.69
C SER A 84 -40.21 55.75 29.79
N LEU A 85 -39.59 56.93 29.59
CA LEU A 85 -39.34 57.84 28.46
C LEU A 85 -38.30 58.90 28.91
N ALA A 86 -37.90 59.78 27.99
CA ALA A 86 -36.69 60.63 27.97
C ALA A 86 -36.73 61.98 28.73
N ALA A 87 -35.58 62.69 28.65
CA ALA A 87 -35.32 64.15 28.74
C ALA A 87 -35.18 64.78 30.14
N ALA A 88 -34.37 65.82 30.44
CA ALA A 88 -33.33 66.59 29.75
C ALA A 88 -32.61 67.50 30.80
N GLU A 89 -31.42 67.96 30.45
CA GLU A 89 -30.81 69.30 30.69
C GLU A 89 -30.59 69.95 32.09
N THR A 90 -29.36 70.49 32.20
CA THR A 90 -28.93 71.81 32.71
C THR A 90 -28.64 72.11 34.19
N THR A 91 -27.37 72.54 34.37
CA THR A 91 -26.84 73.68 35.15
C THR A 91 -26.65 73.63 36.68
N THR A 92 -25.39 73.94 37.04
CA THR A 92 -24.75 74.38 38.30
C THR A 92 -25.44 75.60 38.96
N PRO A 93 -25.08 76.12 40.17
CA PRO A 93 -23.76 76.09 40.86
C PRO A 93 -23.76 76.05 42.42
N VAL A 94 -22.55 76.09 43.02
CA VAL A 94 -22.07 77.03 44.08
C VAL A 94 -21.02 76.36 45.01
N ALA A 95 -19.84 76.99 45.10
CA ALA A 95 -18.72 76.71 46.01
C ALA A 95 -18.91 77.42 47.38
N PRO A 96 -18.08 77.21 48.44
CA PRO A 96 -16.77 77.89 48.47
C PRO A 96 -15.61 77.23 49.28
N LEU A 97 -14.39 77.49 48.77
CA LEU A 97 -13.15 78.01 49.41
C LEU A 97 -12.45 77.39 50.64
N THR A 98 -11.12 77.25 50.45
CA THR A 98 -9.96 77.48 51.38
C THR A 98 -9.66 76.42 52.45
N ALA A 99 -8.41 76.06 52.80
CA ALA A 99 -7.10 76.71 52.65
C ALA A 99 -5.93 75.70 52.58
N VAL A 100 -4.82 76.14 51.98
CA VAL A 100 -3.47 75.56 52.11
C VAL A 100 -2.73 76.31 53.23
N PRO A 101 -1.77 75.68 53.91
CA PRO A 101 -0.53 76.39 54.22
C PRO A 101 0.73 75.65 53.76
N LEU A 102 1.71 76.45 53.35
CA LEU A 102 3.08 76.09 53.00
C LEU A 102 4.02 76.25 54.21
N SER A 103 5.09 75.45 54.17
CA SER A 103 6.42 75.63 54.78
C SER A 103 6.67 75.22 56.24
N GLY A 104 7.74 74.46 56.42
CA GLY A 104 8.38 74.13 57.70
C GLY A 104 9.45 73.04 57.49
N ALA A 105 10.72 73.41 57.60
CA ALA A 105 11.91 72.55 57.51
C ALA A 105 11.97 71.51 58.68
N PRO A 106 12.87 70.50 58.64
CA PRO A 106 12.65 69.16 59.20
C PRO A 106 13.00 69.03 60.70
N PRO A 107 12.49 68.01 61.40
CA PRO A 107 13.12 67.47 62.59
C PRO A 107 13.90 66.16 62.31
N PRO A 108 14.86 65.83 63.19
CA PRO A 108 15.88 64.82 63.00
C PRO A 108 15.43 63.42 63.47
N ASP A 109 16.21 62.42 63.06
CA ASP A 109 16.39 61.11 63.70
C ASP A 109 15.13 60.26 63.97
N GLY A 110 14.82 59.37 63.02
CA GLY A 110 13.93 58.24 63.22
C GLY A 110 14.14 57.16 62.15
N TRP A 111 14.60 55.98 62.57
CA TRP A 111 14.83 54.79 61.73
C TRP A 111 13.61 54.38 60.87
N PRO A 112 13.82 53.70 59.72
CA PRO A 112 12.80 53.51 58.71
C PRO A 112 11.74 52.47 59.14
N GLY A 113 10.47 52.90 59.10
CA GLY A 113 9.31 52.02 59.19
C GLY A 113 9.05 51.28 57.87
N ASP A 114 9.15 49.96 57.97
CA ASP A 114 8.56 48.92 57.12
C ASP A 114 8.68 49.04 55.58
N GLY A 115 9.86 48.72 55.08
CA GLY A 115 10.08 48.39 53.66
C GLY A 115 9.65 46.97 53.25
N SER A 116 8.98 46.19 54.11
CA SER A 116 8.69 44.77 53.81
C SER A 116 7.50 44.59 52.86
N GLU A 117 6.44 45.41 52.96
CA GLU A 117 5.27 45.32 52.08
C GLU A 117 5.54 45.81 50.66
N ILE A 118 6.27 46.92 50.50
CA ILE A 118 6.60 47.48 49.18
C ILE A 118 7.57 46.56 48.43
N VAL A 119 8.55 45.96 49.14
CA VAL A 119 9.49 44.98 48.56
C VAL A 119 8.81 43.64 48.28
N ALA A 120 7.86 43.20 49.10
CA ALA A 120 7.05 42.01 48.84
C ALA A 120 6.12 42.20 47.62
N GLY A 121 5.47 43.36 47.51
CA GLY A 121 4.65 43.75 46.35
C GLY A 121 5.47 43.82 45.05
N HIS A 122 6.67 44.43 45.10
CA HIS A 122 7.59 44.45 43.96
C HIS A 122 8.12 43.07 43.58
N ARG A 123 8.48 42.21 44.56
CA ARG A 123 8.91 40.82 44.30
C ARG A 123 7.80 39.96 43.71
N ARG A 124 6.55 40.11 44.17
CA ARG A 124 5.36 39.42 43.61
C ARG A 124 5.01 39.94 42.20
N ALA A 125 5.17 41.24 41.93
CA ALA A 125 4.97 41.79 40.59
C ALA A 125 6.08 41.34 39.59
N LEU A 126 7.33 41.28 40.05
CA LEU A 126 8.47 40.76 39.29
C LEU A 126 8.33 39.25 39.01
N SER A 127 7.82 38.45 39.95
CA SER A 127 7.56 37.03 39.73
C SER A 127 6.38 36.79 38.79
N ARG A 128 5.31 37.58 38.88
CA ARG A 128 4.15 37.51 37.97
C ARG A 128 4.51 37.90 36.53
N ARG A 129 5.33 38.94 36.34
CA ARG A 129 5.82 39.34 35.00
C ARG A 129 6.71 38.26 34.38
N ARG A 130 7.57 37.60 35.17
CA ARG A 130 8.40 36.48 34.70
C ARG A 130 7.56 35.26 34.33
N LEU A 131 6.53 34.94 35.11
CA LEU A 131 5.59 33.87 34.81
C LEU A 131 4.83 34.14 33.50
N LEU A 132 4.33 35.36 33.28
CA LEU A 132 3.65 35.73 32.03
C LEU A 132 4.57 35.64 30.80
N LEU A 133 5.83 36.06 30.92
CA LEU A 133 6.82 35.92 29.85
C LEU A 133 7.13 34.45 29.56
N TRP A 134 7.17 33.60 30.58
CA TRP A 134 7.35 32.16 30.42
C TRP A 134 6.15 31.51 29.71
N ILE A 135 4.92 31.84 30.14
CA ILE A 135 3.69 31.38 29.50
C ILE A 135 3.66 31.83 28.03
N ALA A 136 3.98 33.09 27.74
CA ALA A 136 4.03 33.60 26.37
C ALA A 136 5.08 32.88 25.51
N HIS A 137 6.24 32.57 26.07
CA HIS A 137 7.26 31.77 25.39
C HIS A 137 6.80 30.34 25.13
N PHE A 138 6.22 29.68 26.13
CA PHE A 138 5.66 28.34 26.02
C PHE A 138 4.59 28.26 24.94
N ILE A 139 3.64 29.21 24.91
CA ILE A 139 2.60 29.29 23.87
C ILE A 139 3.24 29.46 22.49
N LYS A 140 4.27 30.31 22.36
CA LYS A 140 4.98 30.48 21.08
C LYS A 140 5.63 29.18 20.63
N VAL A 141 6.31 28.45 21.52
CA VAL A 141 6.94 27.16 21.20
C VAL A 141 5.88 26.14 20.80
N LEU A 142 4.77 26.05 21.53
CA LEU A 142 3.65 25.17 21.22
C LEU A 142 3.07 25.45 19.82
N VAL A 143 2.79 26.71 19.51
CA VAL A 143 2.25 27.11 18.19
C VAL A 143 3.25 26.78 17.07
N LEU A 144 4.55 27.05 17.27
CA LEU A 144 5.58 26.71 16.29
C LEU A 144 5.68 25.18 16.08
N SER A 145 5.62 24.38 17.14
CA SER A 145 5.62 22.92 17.05
C SER A 145 4.42 22.40 16.25
N ILE A 146 3.23 22.97 16.48
CA ILE A 146 2.02 22.62 15.71
C ILE A 146 2.21 22.96 14.23
N ILE A 147 2.74 24.15 13.91
CA ILE A 147 3.03 24.54 12.52
C ILE A 147 4.01 23.56 11.87
N VAL A 148 5.09 23.19 12.55
CA VAL A 148 6.06 22.21 12.04
C VAL A 148 5.39 20.87 11.79
N ILE A 149 4.55 20.38 12.69
CA ILE A 149 3.82 19.11 12.51
C ILE A 149 2.90 19.20 11.29
N LEU A 150 2.13 20.29 11.15
CA LEU A 150 1.25 20.48 9.99
C LEU A 150 2.04 20.50 8.67
N LEU A 151 3.24 21.09 8.67
CA LEU A 151 4.13 21.05 7.51
C LEU A 151 4.66 19.64 7.24
N LEU A 152 5.05 18.90 8.27
CA LEU A 152 5.50 17.50 8.14
C LEU A 152 4.38 16.59 7.61
N VAL A 153 3.13 16.81 8.03
CA VAL A 153 1.96 16.10 7.48
C VAL A 153 1.75 16.49 6.01
N ALA A 154 1.74 17.80 5.71
CA ALA A 154 1.47 18.32 4.37
C ALA A 154 2.54 17.92 3.34
N VAL A 155 3.78 17.66 3.76
CA VAL A 155 4.86 17.18 2.90
C VAL A 155 4.99 15.65 2.94
N GLY A 156 4.95 15.07 4.14
CA GLY A 156 5.20 13.65 4.36
C GLY A 156 4.18 12.75 3.69
N ILE A 157 2.88 13.05 3.81
CA ILE A 157 1.82 12.23 3.20
C ILE A 157 1.97 12.18 1.67
N PRO A 158 2.03 13.31 0.93
CA PRO A 158 2.23 13.26 -0.52
C PRO A 158 3.53 12.57 -0.95
N VAL A 159 4.60 12.69 -0.17
CA VAL A 159 5.88 12.03 -0.46
C VAL A 159 5.80 10.52 -0.23
N SER A 160 5.14 10.05 0.83
CA SER A 160 4.86 8.62 1.03
C SER A 160 4.00 8.04 -0.11
N ASP A 161 3.00 8.80 -0.57
CA ASP A 161 2.10 8.37 -1.64
C ASP A 161 2.81 8.25 -3.00
N ASN A 162 3.62 9.22 -3.38
CA ASN A 162 4.11 9.32 -4.77
C ASN A 162 5.57 9.77 -4.91
N GLY A 163 6.23 10.15 -3.81
CA GLY A 163 7.57 10.73 -3.83
C GLY A 163 8.71 9.75 -3.52
N VAL A 164 8.40 8.55 -3.02
CA VAL A 164 9.40 7.52 -2.70
C VAL A 164 9.47 6.48 -3.83
N PRO A 165 10.64 6.33 -4.50
CA PRO A 165 10.85 5.26 -5.47
C PRO A 165 10.70 3.87 -4.85
N ALA A 166 10.41 2.85 -5.67
CA ALA A 166 10.31 1.46 -5.21
C ALA A 166 11.56 1.03 -4.42
N ALA A 167 11.32 0.28 -3.33
CA ALA A 167 12.36 -0.13 -2.40
C ALA A 167 13.36 -1.08 -3.06
N GLY A 168 12.87 -2.12 -3.75
CA GLY A 168 13.71 -3.11 -4.43
C GLY A 168 14.10 -2.70 -5.85
N ASP A 169 15.37 -2.91 -6.20
CA ASP A 169 15.83 -2.89 -7.60
C ASP A 169 15.91 -4.32 -8.16
N TYR A 170 14.86 -4.73 -8.86
CA TYR A 170 14.76 -6.06 -9.49
C TYR A 170 15.48 -6.15 -10.85
N SER A 171 15.90 -5.01 -11.43
CA SER A 171 16.44 -4.96 -12.80
C SER A 171 17.76 -5.72 -12.99
N LYS A 172 18.49 -5.94 -11.88
CA LYS A 172 19.81 -6.58 -11.87
C LYS A 172 19.84 -7.91 -11.12
N MET A 173 18.67 -8.48 -10.82
CA MET A 173 18.63 -9.79 -10.19
C MET A 173 19.23 -10.86 -11.09
N GLN A 174 19.96 -11.78 -10.46
CA GLN A 174 20.58 -12.94 -11.09
C GLN A 174 20.40 -14.15 -10.17
N PHE A 175 20.05 -15.29 -10.75
CA PHE A 175 19.73 -16.52 -10.01
C PHE A 175 20.86 -17.54 -10.20
N ASN A 176 21.95 -17.37 -9.44
CA ASN A 176 23.21 -18.11 -9.64
C ASN A 176 23.25 -19.47 -8.90
N TRP A 177 22.11 -20.14 -8.78
CA TRP A 177 22.00 -21.48 -8.20
C TRP A 177 21.31 -22.43 -9.17
N GLN A 178 21.40 -23.72 -8.89
CA GLN A 178 20.72 -24.73 -9.67
C GLN A 178 20.23 -25.85 -8.75
N LEU A 179 18.91 -25.94 -8.59
CA LEU A 179 18.26 -26.96 -7.80
C LEU A 179 17.84 -28.13 -8.68
N ASN A 180 17.91 -29.32 -8.11
CA ASN A 180 17.40 -30.55 -8.73
C ASN A 180 16.42 -31.23 -7.77
N PRO A 181 15.11 -30.90 -7.83
CA PRO A 181 14.13 -31.50 -6.93
C PRO A 181 14.05 -33.03 -7.08
N ARG A 182 14.46 -33.59 -8.23
CA ARG A 182 14.49 -35.05 -8.46
C ARG A 182 15.49 -35.78 -7.59
N SER A 183 16.51 -35.11 -7.05
CA SER A 183 17.53 -35.78 -6.24
C SER A 183 17.07 -36.11 -4.82
N TYR A 184 15.98 -35.48 -4.35
CA TYR A 184 15.53 -35.63 -2.97
C TYR A 184 14.01 -35.73 -2.79
N LEU A 185 13.21 -35.42 -3.82
CA LEU A 185 11.76 -35.58 -3.81
C LEU A 185 11.30 -36.78 -4.63
N LYS A 186 10.11 -37.28 -4.31
CA LYS A 186 9.40 -38.29 -5.08
C LYS A 186 8.01 -37.77 -5.46
N PRO A 187 7.46 -38.21 -6.61
CA PRO A 187 6.09 -37.88 -6.99
C PRO A 187 5.08 -38.28 -5.92
N PHE A 188 4.10 -37.41 -5.67
CA PHE A 188 3.06 -37.60 -4.67
C PHE A 188 2.22 -38.85 -4.96
N ASN A 189 1.86 -39.05 -6.24
CA ASN A 189 1.42 -40.36 -6.72
C ASN A 189 2.65 -41.28 -6.90
N SER A 190 2.81 -42.23 -5.97
CA SER A 190 3.94 -43.17 -5.94
C SER A 190 3.99 -44.12 -7.16
N SER A 191 2.90 -44.25 -7.91
CA SER A 191 2.87 -45.03 -9.16
C SER A 191 3.39 -44.24 -10.36
N PHE A 192 3.43 -42.90 -10.29
CA PHE A 192 3.91 -42.02 -11.36
C PHE A 192 5.43 -41.83 -11.26
N THR A 193 6.20 -42.89 -11.49
CA THR A 193 7.65 -42.90 -11.22
C THR A 193 8.51 -42.36 -12.35
N GLN A 194 8.01 -42.35 -13.59
CA GLN A 194 8.72 -41.83 -14.75
C GLN A 194 8.14 -40.47 -15.15
N PHE A 195 9.01 -39.47 -15.23
CA PHE A 195 8.66 -38.13 -15.69
C PHE A 195 9.91 -37.43 -16.21
N ASN A 196 9.75 -36.63 -17.26
CA ASN A 196 10.82 -35.84 -17.88
C ASN A 196 10.55 -34.33 -17.79
N VAL A 197 9.34 -33.93 -17.42
CA VAL A 197 8.93 -32.53 -17.26
C VAL A 197 8.71 -32.22 -15.78
N LEU A 198 9.17 -31.04 -15.38
CA LEU A 198 8.95 -30.36 -14.12
C LEU A 198 8.39 -28.97 -14.45
N LEU A 199 7.07 -28.86 -14.28
CA LEU A 199 6.28 -27.71 -14.71
C LEU A 199 5.88 -26.84 -13.51
N ASP A 200 6.04 -25.52 -13.67
CA ASP A 200 5.30 -24.53 -12.89
C ASP A 200 4.10 -24.05 -13.72
N ALA A 201 2.89 -24.22 -13.21
CA ALA A 201 1.66 -23.93 -13.96
C ALA A 201 1.05 -22.55 -13.68
N HIS A 202 1.70 -21.71 -12.87
CA HIS A 202 1.16 -20.40 -12.46
C HIS A 202 2.29 -19.43 -12.14
N MET A 203 2.57 -18.46 -13.02
CA MET A 203 3.63 -17.47 -12.82
C MET A 203 3.30 -16.12 -13.46
N HIS A 204 3.72 -15.03 -12.83
CA HIS A 204 3.45 -13.65 -13.27
C HIS A 204 4.74 -12.96 -13.70
N THR A 205 4.63 -12.03 -14.64
CA THR A 205 5.74 -11.20 -15.12
C THR A 205 5.43 -9.73 -14.93
N THR A 206 6.37 -8.87 -15.33
CA THR A 206 6.16 -7.43 -15.44
C THR A 206 5.05 -7.00 -16.41
N TYR A 207 4.42 -7.92 -17.15
CA TYR A 207 3.26 -7.61 -18.00
C TYR A 207 1.95 -7.52 -17.22
N SER A 208 1.90 -8.04 -15.98
CA SER A 208 0.84 -7.76 -15.01
C SER A 208 1.42 -7.17 -13.73
N ASP A 209 1.56 -7.94 -12.65
CA ASP A 209 2.00 -7.50 -11.33
C ASP A 209 3.17 -8.30 -10.75
N GLY A 210 3.76 -9.18 -11.54
CA GLY A 210 5.07 -9.76 -11.25
C GLY A 210 6.18 -8.70 -11.34
N VAL A 211 7.19 -8.80 -10.47
CA VAL A 211 8.35 -7.88 -10.48
C VAL A 211 9.46 -8.27 -11.45
N LEU A 212 9.43 -9.51 -11.95
CA LEU A 212 10.43 -10.06 -12.85
C LEU A 212 10.01 -9.92 -14.31
N THR A 213 10.96 -9.54 -15.17
CA THR A 213 10.75 -9.58 -16.62
C THR A 213 10.53 -11.02 -17.11
N PRO A 214 9.90 -11.25 -18.27
CA PRO A 214 9.73 -12.59 -18.84
C PRO A 214 11.04 -13.40 -18.87
N LYS A 215 12.15 -12.76 -19.27
CA LYS A 215 13.49 -13.34 -19.21
C LYS A 215 13.86 -13.82 -17.80
N GLN A 216 13.72 -12.95 -16.80
CA GLN A 216 14.09 -13.26 -15.42
C GLN A 216 13.20 -14.35 -14.81
N VAL A 217 11.92 -14.42 -15.20
CA VAL A 217 11.03 -15.52 -14.79
C VAL A 217 11.57 -16.87 -15.26
N LEU A 218 12.04 -16.97 -16.51
CA LEU A 218 12.63 -18.20 -17.03
C LEU A 218 13.96 -18.54 -16.35
N GLU A 219 14.82 -17.56 -16.10
CA GLU A 219 16.07 -17.74 -15.36
C GLU A 219 15.81 -18.24 -13.93
N PHE A 220 14.83 -17.65 -13.24
CA PHE A 220 14.40 -18.07 -11.91
C PHE A 220 13.82 -19.49 -11.91
N ALA A 221 12.98 -19.82 -12.89
CA ALA A 221 12.37 -21.14 -13.01
C ALA A 221 13.44 -22.23 -13.23
N MET A 222 14.39 -22.01 -14.15
CA MET A 222 15.51 -22.92 -14.37
C MET A 222 16.39 -23.09 -13.13
N ALA A 223 16.66 -22.00 -12.40
CA ALA A 223 17.44 -22.05 -11.15
C ALA A 223 16.75 -22.91 -10.08
N ASN A 224 15.41 -22.94 -10.07
CA ASN A 224 14.59 -23.78 -9.19
C ASN A 224 14.28 -25.18 -9.76
N GLY A 225 14.92 -25.56 -10.86
CA GLY A 225 14.84 -26.92 -11.42
C GLY A 225 13.62 -27.19 -12.29
N TYR A 226 12.82 -26.16 -12.62
CA TYR A 226 11.78 -26.28 -13.65
C TYR A 226 12.41 -26.36 -15.04
N ASN A 227 11.80 -27.17 -15.90
CA ASN A 227 12.15 -27.24 -17.33
C ASN A 227 10.93 -27.00 -18.23
N ALA A 228 9.78 -26.67 -17.64
CA ALA A 228 8.64 -26.10 -18.33
C ALA A 228 7.94 -25.09 -17.42
N VAL A 229 7.31 -24.07 -18.00
CA VAL A 229 6.49 -23.08 -17.28
C VAL A 229 5.24 -22.74 -18.07
N ILE A 230 4.19 -22.35 -17.36
CA ILE A 230 3.06 -21.58 -17.90
C ILE A 230 3.12 -20.19 -17.30
N VAL A 231 3.29 -19.19 -18.15
CA VAL A 231 3.21 -17.78 -17.73
C VAL A 231 1.75 -17.36 -17.87
N THR A 232 1.19 -16.78 -16.82
CA THR A 232 -0.24 -16.54 -16.65
C THR A 232 -0.49 -15.13 -16.11
N ASP A 233 0.07 -14.12 -16.76
CA ASP A 233 -0.19 -12.72 -16.40
C ASP A 233 -1.70 -12.40 -16.38
N HIS A 234 -2.11 -11.52 -15.46
CA HIS A 234 -3.51 -11.15 -15.30
C HIS A 234 -4.08 -10.51 -16.57
N GLN A 235 -5.18 -11.08 -17.08
CA GLN A 235 -5.96 -10.56 -18.20
C GLN A 235 -5.21 -10.42 -19.53
N THR A 236 -3.96 -10.87 -19.65
CA THR A 236 -3.17 -10.77 -20.88
C THR A 236 -2.26 -11.98 -21.10
N VAL A 237 -2.09 -12.38 -22.36
CA VAL A 237 -1.11 -13.41 -22.76
C VAL A 237 0.25 -12.80 -23.16
N ASP A 238 0.37 -11.47 -23.19
CA ASP A 238 1.53 -10.78 -23.77
C ASP A 238 2.85 -11.16 -23.07
N GLY A 239 2.84 -11.29 -21.75
CA GLY A 239 4.01 -11.73 -20.99
C GLY A 239 4.39 -13.18 -21.29
N ALA A 240 3.40 -14.05 -21.52
CA ALA A 240 3.62 -15.43 -21.93
C ALA A 240 4.19 -15.53 -23.36
N LEU A 241 3.69 -14.71 -24.29
CA LEU A 241 4.22 -14.62 -25.65
C LEU A 241 5.67 -14.08 -25.65
N ALA A 242 5.95 -13.06 -24.85
CA ALA A 242 7.31 -12.52 -24.69
C ALA A 242 8.27 -13.56 -24.06
N ALA A 243 7.83 -14.28 -23.03
CA ALA A 243 8.61 -15.37 -22.43
C ALA A 243 8.90 -16.48 -23.46
N LYS A 244 7.87 -16.89 -24.22
CA LYS A 244 8.00 -17.93 -25.24
C LYS A 244 8.98 -17.52 -26.33
N ALA A 245 8.85 -16.31 -26.88
CA ALA A 245 9.77 -15.80 -27.90
C ALA A 245 11.22 -15.79 -27.38
N TYR A 246 11.44 -15.29 -26.16
CA TYR A 246 12.78 -15.29 -25.54
C TYR A 246 13.33 -16.71 -25.34
N ALA A 247 12.50 -17.66 -24.90
CA ALA A 247 12.91 -19.05 -24.71
C ALA A 247 13.29 -19.71 -26.03
N GLU A 248 12.48 -19.51 -27.07
CA GLU A 248 12.73 -20.04 -28.41
C GLU A 248 13.98 -19.42 -29.05
N GLU A 249 14.29 -18.16 -28.78
CA GLU A 249 15.47 -17.50 -29.34
C GLU A 249 16.76 -17.88 -28.59
N HIS A 250 16.73 -17.89 -27.25
CA HIS A 250 17.95 -17.92 -26.43
C HIS A 250 18.11 -19.15 -25.54
N LEU A 251 17.04 -19.90 -25.25
CA LEU A 251 17.02 -20.98 -24.26
C LEU A 251 16.54 -22.31 -24.84
N LYS A 252 16.67 -22.52 -26.16
CA LYS A 252 16.32 -23.78 -26.82
C LYS A 252 16.82 -24.98 -26.03
N ASP A 253 15.96 -25.98 -25.88
CA ASP A 253 16.19 -27.24 -25.16
C ASP A 253 16.38 -27.13 -23.63
N LYS A 254 16.36 -25.92 -23.04
CA LYS A 254 16.52 -25.75 -21.59
C LYS A 254 15.19 -25.65 -20.85
N ILE A 255 14.24 -24.90 -21.40
CA ILE A 255 12.94 -24.65 -20.79
C ILE A 255 11.86 -24.49 -21.86
N THR A 256 10.70 -25.09 -21.62
CA THR A 256 9.52 -24.96 -22.50
C THR A 256 8.54 -23.95 -21.92
N VAL A 257 8.06 -23.02 -22.74
CA VAL A 257 7.03 -22.06 -22.32
C VAL A 257 5.72 -22.42 -22.98
N ILE A 258 4.70 -22.66 -22.16
CA ILE A 258 3.31 -22.80 -22.58
C ILE A 258 2.64 -21.46 -22.35
N THR A 259 1.89 -20.99 -23.34
CA THR A 259 1.17 -19.73 -23.29
C THR A 259 -0.08 -19.86 -22.44
N GLY A 260 -0.39 -18.83 -21.68
CA GLY A 260 -1.60 -18.73 -20.88
C GLY A 260 -1.81 -17.31 -20.36
N MET A 261 -2.91 -17.14 -19.65
CA MET A 261 -3.22 -15.94 -18.88
C MET A 261 -4.00 -16.35 -17.63
N GLU A 262 -3.92 -15.54 -16.57
CA GLU A 262 -4.85 -15.66 -15.47
C GLU A 262 -6.07 -14.78 -15.75
N TYR A 263 -7.24 -15.40 -15.86
CA TYR A 263 -8.50 -14.68 -15.82
C TYR A 263 -8.86 -14.37 -14.37
N THR A 264 -9.00 -13.08 -14.08
CA THR A 264 -9.09 -12.59 -12.71
C THR A 264 -10.31 -11.71 -12.49
N CYS A 265 -11.14 -12.06 -11.52
CA CYS A 265 -12.29 -11.26 -11.12
C CYS A 265 -12.61 -11.41 -9.64
N CYS A 266 -13.58 -10.64 -9.15
CA CYS A 266 -13.99 -10.63 -7.74
C CYS A 266 -14.69 -11.90 -7.26
N ARG A 267 -14.91 -12.88 -8.14
CA ARG A 267 -15.54 -14.15 -7.79
C ARG A 267 -14.55 -15.31 -7.86
N ILE A 268 -13.68 -15.33 -8.86
CA ILE A 268 -12.82 -16.48 -9.15
C ILE A 268 -11.58 -16.04 -9.94
N HIS A 269 -10.53 -16.80 -9.75
CA HIS A 269 -9.29 -16.74 -10.50
C HIS A 269 -9.13 -18.07 -11.25
N MET A 270 -8.80 -18.01 -12.54
CA MET A 270 -8.64 -19.21 -13.38
C MET A 270 -7.49 -19.02 -14.36
N ASN A 271 -6.56 -19.97 -14.39
CA ASN A 271 -5.57 -20.04 -15.45
C ASN A 271 -6.21 -20.60 -16.73
N LEU A 272 -6.14 -19.80 -17.78
CA LEU A 272 -6.55 -20.17 -19.13
C LEU A 272 -5.28 -20.53 -19.89
N ILE A 273 -5.03 -21.83 -20.08
CA ILE A 273 -3.74 -22.35 -20.56
C ILE A 273 -3.85 -22.90 -21.98
N GLY A 274 -2.76 -22.82 -22.74
CA GLY A 274 -2.72 -23.27 -24.13
C GLY A 274 -3.43 -22.32 -25.11
N ILE A 275 -3.58 -21.04 -24.75
CA ILE A 275 -4.18 -20.01 -25.61
C ILE A 275 -3.13 -18.96 -26.00
N ASN A 276 -3.21 -18.45 -27.23
CA ASN A 276 -2.28 -17.45 -27.77
C ASN A 276 -2.90 -16.06 -27.93
N GLU A 277 -4.16 -15.89 -27.55
CA GLU A 277 -4.89 -14.63 -27.58
C GLU A 277 -5.58 -14.44 -26.23
N SER A 278 -5.68 -13.19 -25.77
CA SER A 278 -6.36 -12.89 -24.52
C SER A 278 -7.87 -13.09 -24.62
N VAL A 279 -8.45 -13.65 -23.58
CA VAL A 279 -9.89 -13.67 -23.39
C VAL A 279 -10.35 -12.31 -22.86
N GLU A 280 -11.46 -11.83 -23.37
CA GLU A 280 -12.00 -10.51 -23.03
C GLU A 280 -12.37 -10.43 -21.55
N VAL A 281 -12.05 -9.29 -20.95
CA VAL A 281 -12.36 -8.97 -19.57
C VAL A 281 -13.88 -8.78 -19.42
N THR A 282 -14.50 -9.57 -18.55
CA THR A 282 -15.91 -9.40 -18.13
C THR A 282 -15.99 -8.36 -17.02
N PRO A 283 -17.18 -7.92 -16.56
CA PRO A 283 -17.29 -7.05 -15.37
C PRO A 283 -16.57 -7.61 -14.12
N PRO A 284 -16.21 -6.76 -13.14
CA PRO A 284 -15.46 -7.18 -11.95
C PRO A 284 -16.13 -8.31 -11.15
N SER A 285 -17.46 -8.35 -11.14
CA SER A 285 -18.25 -9.43 -10.54
C SER A 285 -19.15 -10.06 -11.62
N PRO A 286 -18.63 -11.03 -12.40
CA PRO A 286 -19.38 -11.63 -13.50
C PRO A 286 -20.50 -12.56 -12.99
N SER A 287 -21.56 -12.71 -13.78
CA SER A 287 -22.59 -13.73 -13.58
C SER A 287 -22.06 -15.14 -13.87
N ASP A 288 -22.80 -16.17 -13.46
CA ASP A 288 -22.47 -17.57 -13.77
C ASP A 288 -22.44 -17.80 -15.28
N GLU A 289 -23.36 -17.20 -16.03
CA GLU A 289 -23.43 -17.28 -17.49
C GLU A 289 -22.19 -16.67 -18.16
N GLN A 290 -21.66 -15.57 -17.61
CA GLN A 290 -20.44 -14.96 -18.11
C GLN A 290 -19.21 -15.83 -17.82
N LEU A 291 -19.14 -16.46 -16.63
CA LEU A 291 -18.05 -17.39 -16.31
C LEU A 291 -18.08 -18.63 -17.21
N LYS A 292 -19.27 -19.20 -17.45
CA LYS A 292 -19.45 -20.31 -18.42
C LYS A 292 -19.00 -19.89 -19.82
N ALA A 293 -19.39 -18.70 -20.27
CA ALA A 293 -18.98 -18.20 -21.59
C ALA A 293 -17.46 -18.02 -21.72
N VAL A 294 -16.77 -17.65 -20.63
CA VAL A 294 -15.29 -17.62 -20.59
C VAL A 294 -14.73 -19.04 -20.75
N ILE A 295 -15.27 -20.03 -20.03
CA ILE A 295 -14.85 -21.43 -20.12
C ILE A 295 -15.05 -21.95 -21.55
N ASP A 296 -16.26 -21.80 -22.10
CA ASP A 296 -16.61 -22.24 -23.46
C ASP A 296 -15.71 -21.60 -24.52
N LYS A 297 -15.37 -20.31 -24.36
CA LYS A 297 -14.48 -19.59 -25.28
C LYS A 297 -13.07 -20.18 -25.25
N VAL A 298 -12.54 -20.51 -24.08
CA VAL A 298 -11.20 -21.11 -23.95
C VAL A 298 -11.16 -22.49 -24.60
N HIS A 299 -12.19 -23.31 -24.41
CA HIS A 299 -12.30 -24.60 -25.10
C HIS A 299 -12.43 -24.46 -26.61
N ALA A 300 -13.16 -23.45 -27.10
CA ALA A 300 -13.25 -23.16 -28.53
C ALA A 300 -11.89 -22.75 -29.14
N MET A 301 -10.98 -22.21 -28.32
CA MET A 301 -9.59 -21.92 -28.68
C MET A 301 -8.66 -23.13 -28.52
N GLY A 302 -9.16 -24.28 -28.04
CA GLY A 302 -8.38 -25.48 -27.76
C GLY A 302 -7.58 -25.43 -26.46
N GLY A 303 -7.79 -24.41 -25.63
CA GLY A 303 -7.16 -24.25 -24.32
C GLY A 303 -7.83 -25.07 -23.22
N LEU A 304 -7.29 -24.97 -22.01
CA LEU A 304 -7.84 -25.58 -20.80
C LEU A 304 -8.05 -24.54 -19.71
N VAL A 305 -9.01 -24.80 -18.82
CA VAL A 305 -9.34 -23.93 -17.68
C VAL A 305 -8.99 -24.62 -16.37
N ILE A 306 -8.08 -24.02 -15.62
CA ILE A 306 -7.62 -24.50 -14.32
C ILE A 306 -8.03 -23.49 -13.26
N VAL A 307 -8.77 -23.93 -12.24
CA VAL A 307 -9.22 -23.04 -11.16
C VAL A 307 -8.11 -22.82 -10.15
N ASN A 308 -7.79 -21.56 -9.87
CA ASN A 308 -6.65 -21.18 -9.04
C ASN A 308 -7.01 -21.13 -7.54
N HIS A 309 -6.02 -21.46 -6.72
CA HIS A 309 -5.91 -21.23 -5.27
C HIS A 309 -7.21 -20.95 -4.48
N ILE A 310 -8.19 -21.88 -4.52
CA ILE A 310 -9.45 -21.77 -3.75
C ILE A 310 -9.23 -21.49 -2.26
N PRO A 311 -8.23 -22.07 -1.56
CA PRO A 311 -7.98 -21.76 -0.17
C PRO A 311 -7.69 -20.26 0.05
N TRP A 312 -6.88 -19.64 -0.82
CA TRP A 312 -6.58 -18.21 -0.76
C TRP A 312 -7.84 -17.38 -1.01
N SER A 313 -8.63 -17.74 -2.03
CA SER A 313 -9.90 -17.09 -2.38
C SER A 313 -10.90 -17.09 -1.22
N ASN A 314 -10.89 -18.14 -0.41
CA ASN A 314 -11.76 -18.31 0.76
C ASN A 314 -11.16 -17.78 2.08
N THR A 315 -9.95 -17.21 2.07
CA THR A 315 -9.41 -16.54 3.27
C THR A 315 -10.30 -15.38 3.69
N THR A 316 -10.47 -15.19 5.01
CA THR A 316 -11.22 -14.04 5.52
C THR A 316 -10.44 -12.76 5.26
N LEU A 317 -11.04 -11.85 4.48
CA LEU A 317 -10.49 -10.53 4.22
C LEU A 317 -10.98 -9.55 5.30
N LEU A 318 -10.06 -9.17 6.19
CA LEU A 318 -10.33 -8.15 7.21
C LEU A 318 -10.19 -6.74 6.58
N PRO A 319 -11.00 -5.76 7.01
CA PRO A 319 -12.00 -5.83 8.08
C PRO A 319 -13.42 -6.25 7.65
N TRP A 320 -13.67 -6.53 6.37
CA TRP A 320 -15.02 -6.87 5.87
C TRP A 320 -15.60 -8.16 6.46
N GLY A 321 -14.77 -9.09 6.93
CA GLY A 321 -15.24 -10.33 7.56
C GLY A 321 -15.91 -11.30 6.57
N VAL A 322 -15.59 -11.17 5.29
CA VAL A 322 -16.07 -12.04 4.20
C VAL A 322 -14.90 -12.76 3.54
N ALA A 323 -15.18 -13.75 2.69
CA ALA A 323 -14.16 -14.34 1.83
C ALA A 323 -13.49 -13.27 0.95
N ARG A 324 -12.20 -13.43 0.70
CA ARG A 324 -11.41 -12.53 -0.15
C ARG A 324 -12.03 -12.36 -1.54
N LEU A 325 -12.46 -13.47 -2.14
CA LEU A 325 -13.30 -13.49 -3.34
C LEU A 325 -14.71 -13.98 -2.96
N PRO A 326 -15.66 -13.08 -2.67
CA PRO A 326 -17.01 -13.48 -2.31
C PRO A 326 -17.74 -14.10 -3.50
N ASN A 327 -18.70 -14.98 -3.23
CA ASN A 327 -19.50 -15.69 -4.25
C ASN A 327 -18.67 -16.55 -5.22
N ASN A 328 -17.58 -17.14 -4.72
CA ASN A 328 -16.80 -18.15 -5.44
C ASN A 328 -17.69 -19.40 -5.70
N PRO A 329 -17.80 -19.88 -6.95
CA PRO A 329 -18.59 -21.09 -7.26
C PRO A 329 -18.08 -22.33 -6.52
N SER A 330 -18.95 -23.27 -6.22
CA SER A 330 -18.52 -24.56 -5.63
C SER A 330 -17.73 -25.40 -6.64
N ARG A 331 -16.96 -26.38 -6.15
CA ARG A 331 -16.20 -27.29 -7.03
C ARG A 331 -17.12 -28.10 -7.94
N GLU A 332 -18.29 -28.49 -7.44
CA GLU A 332 -19.33 -29.20 -8.20
C GLU A 332 -19.90 -28.29 -9.30
N GLN A 333 -20.20 -27.03 -9.00
CA GLN A 333 -20.63 -26.07 -10.02
C GLN A 333 -19.56 -25.89 -11.10
N LEU A 334 -18.29 -25.76 -10.72
CA LEU A 334 -17.19 -25.59 -11.66
C LEU A 334 -16.99 -26.83 -12.54
N LEU A 335 -17.09 -28.02 -11.96
CA LEU A 335 -17.10 -29.29 -12.70
C LEU A 335 -18.25 -29.35 -13.69
N ASP A 336 -19.46 -28.93 -13.30
CA ASP A 336 -20.63 -28.88 -14.18
C ASP A 336 -20.49 -27.84 -15.29
N TRP A 337 -19.79 -26.73 -15.02
CA TRP A 337 -19.49 -25.70 -16.03
C TRP A 337 -18.36 -26.09 -16.97
N GLY A 338 -17.66 -27.20 -16.69
CA GLY A 338 -16.69 -27.80 -17.60
C GLY A 338 -15.24 -27.39 -17.36
N VAL A 339 -14.86 -26.88 -16.19
CA VAL A 339 -13.42 -26.64 -15.92
C VAL A 339 -12.62 -27.95 -16.04
N ASP A 340 -11.37 -27.85 -16.49
CA ASP A 340 -10.52 -28.99 -16.78
C ASP A 340 -9.73 -29.45 -15.55
N GLY A 341 -9.57 -28.58 -14.55
CA GLY A 341 -8.76 -28.92 -13.39
C GLY A 341 -8.73 -27.86 -12.29
N PHE A 342 -7.98 -28.18 -11.26
CA PHE A 342 -7.77 -27.33 -10.10
C PHE A 342 -6.29 -27.24 -9.78
N GLU A 343 -5.87 -26.08 -9.32
CA GLU A 343 -4.60 -25.92 -8.64
C GLU A 343 -4.68 -26.61 -7.28
N VAL A 344 -3.89 -27.69 -7.11
CA VAL A 344 -3.88 -28.51 -5.88
C VAL A 344 -2.76 -28.08 -4.92
N VAL A 345 -1.71 -27.45 -5.43
CA VAL A 345 -0.70 -26.76 -4.62
C VAL A 345 -0.50 -25.38 -5.21
N ASN A 346 -0.69 -24.34 -4.39
CA ASN A 346 -0.38 -22.96 -4.71
C ASN A 346 0.57 -22.42 -3.64
N GLN A 347 1.71 -21.88 -4.05
CA GLN A 347 2.75 -21.44 -3.11
C GLN A 347 3.02 -22.53 -2.05
N ASN A 348 2.99 -22.19 -0.77
CA ASN A 348 3.18 -23.10 0.35
C ASN A 348 1.89 -23.81 0.81
N THR A 349 0.79 -23.71 0.06
CA THR A 349 -0.52 -24.23 0.44
C THR A 349 -0.91 -25.45 -0.38
N PHE A 350 -1.02 -26.61 0.27
CA PHE A 350 -1.59 -27.82 -0.32
C PHE A 350 -3.11 -27.87 -0.09
N ASP A 351 -3.91 -27.71 -1.15
CA ASP A 351 -5.37 -27.83 -1.11
C ASP A 351 -5.80 -29.30 -1.17
N LEU A 352 -5.79 -29.95 -0.01
CA LEU A 352 -6.22 -31.34 0.12
C LEU A 352 -7.65 -31.58 -0.40
N ARG A 353 -8.56 -30.59 -0.27
CA ARG A 353 -9.95 -30.75 -0.74
C ARG A 353 -10.03 -30.75 -2.25
N SER A 354 -9.35 -29.82 -2.93
CA SER A 354 -9.27 -29.85 -4.40
C SER A 354 -8.55 -31.09 -4.89
N TYR A 355 -7.47 -31.50 -4.22
CA TYR A 355 -6.79 -32.76 -4.56
C TYR A 355 -7.72 -33.96 -4.49
N GLN A 356 -8.46 -34.14 -3.40
CA GLN A 356 -9.43 -35.23 -3.25
C GLN A 356 -10.54 -35.16 -4.31
N PHE A 357 -11.09 -33.98 -4.56
CA PHE A 357 -12.13 -33.78 -5.57
C PHE A 357 -11.64 -34.13 -6.99
N VAL A 358 -10.38 -33.80 -7.31
CA VAL A 358 -9.73 -34.22 -8.56
C VAL A 358 -9.59 -35.75 -8.61
N GLN A 359 -9.20 -36.41 -7.52
CA GLN A 359 -9.09 -37.88 -7.50
C GLN A 359 -10.46 -38.57 -7.66
N GLU A 360 -11.52 -38.02 -7.08
CA GLU A 360 -12.89 -38.54 -7.20
C GLU A 360 -13.47 -38.38 -8.62
N ASN A 361 -12.94 -37.43 -9.40
CA ASN A 361 -13.37 -37.11 -10.77
C ASN A 361 -12.20 -37.18 -11.76
N ALA A 362 -11.30 -38.14 -11.58
CA ALA A 362 -10.04 -38.24 -12.32
C ALA A 362 -10.23 -38.53 -13.83
N ASP A 363 -11.42 -38.96 -14.25
CA ASP A 363 -11.82 -39.11 -15.65
C ASP A 363 -12.05 -37.76 -16.35
N ARG A 364 -12.28 -36.69 -15.57
CA ARG A 364 -12.61 -35.35 -16.06
C ARG A 364 -11.57 -34.30 -15.68
N LEU A 365 -11.03 -34.36 -14.46
CA LEU A 365 -10.22 -33.29 -13.87
C LEU A 365 -8.73 -33.63 -13.75
N VAL A 366 -7.90 -32.61 -13.96
CA VAL A 366 -6.45 -32.65 -13.68
C VAL A 366 -6.09 -31.79 -12.47
N GLY A 367 -5.08 -32.22 -11.71
CA GLY A 367 -4.47 -31.44 -10.64
C GLY A 367 -3.14 -30.85 -11.12
N LEU A 368 -2.98 -29.54 -10.97
CA LEU A 368 -1.72 -28.83 -11.28
C LEU A 368 -1.18 -28.10 -10.06
N THR A 369 0.09 -27.74 -10.10
CA THR A 369 0.77 -26.97 -9.06
C THR A 369 1.31 -25.67 -9.63
N GLY A 370 1.18 -24.59 -8.89
CA GLY A 370 1.65 -23.27 -9.29
C GLY A 370 2.43 -22.59 -8.18
N SER A 371 3.49 -21.86 -8.55
CA SER A 371 4.16 -20.98 -7.60
C SER A 371 3.38 -19.69 -7.37
N ASP A 372 2.54 -19.27 -8.33
CA ASP A 372 1.84 -17.98 -8.29
C ASP A 372 2.84 -16.84 -8.03
N MET A 373 3.97 -16.96 -8.73
CA MET A 373 5.16 -16.16 -8.48
C MET A 373 4.96 -14.74 -8.95
N HIS A 374 4.91 -13.83 -7.99
CA HIS A 374 4.95 -12.38 -8.19
C HIS A 374 6.32 -11.78 -7.82
N TYR A 375 7.06 -12.46 -6.96
CA TYR A 375 8.40 -12.11 -6.46
C TYR A 375 9.25 -13.39 -6.38
N PRO A 376 10.60 -13.32 -6.49
CA PRO A 376 11.48 -14.49 -6.49
C PRO A 376 11.61 -15.15 -5.10
N GLY A 377 10.51 -15.74 -4.62
CA GLY A 377 10.42 -16.48 -3.36
C GLY A 377 10.88 -17.94 -3.47
N SER A 378 10.46 -18.75 -2.51
CA SER A 378 10.69 -20.21 -2.56
C SER A 378 9.72 -20.88 -3.54
N SER A 379 10.20 -21.93 -4.21
CA SER A 379 9.39 -22.88 -4.94
C SER A 379 9.00 -24.05 -4.03
N TYR A 380 7.75 -24.49 -4.10
CA TYR A 380 7.22 -25.51 -3.18
C TYR A 380 6.76 -26.78 -3.90
N ALA A 381 6.40 -26.69 -5.17
CA ALA A 381 5.90 -27.84 -5.92
C ALA A 381 6.22 -27.76 -7.41
N TRP A 382 6.29 -28.94 -8.03
CA TRP A 382 6.56 -29.11 -9.45
C TRP A 382 5.58 -30.11 -10.01
N THR A 383 4.78 -29.71 -10.99
CA THR A 383 3.92 -30.66 -11.70
C THR A 383 4.81 -31.58 -12.53
N THR A 384 4.68 -32.88 -12.34
CA THR A 384 5.47 -33.89 -13.04
C THR A 384 4.68 -34.47 -14.20
N ILE A 385 5.27 -34.46 -15.39
CA ILE A 385 4.67 -34.97 -16.62
C ILE A 385 5.68 -35.87 -17.34
N ASN A 386 5.19 -36.93 -17.98
CA ASN A 386 5.98 -37.81 -18.84
C ASN A 386 5.59 -37.59 -20.31
N ALA A 387 6.06 -36.48 -20.88
CA ALA A 387 5.71 -36.08 -22.23
C ALA A 387 6.58 -36.82 -23.26
N ARG A 388 6.04 -37.05 -24.46
CA ARG A 388 6.79 -37.67 -25.57
C ARG A 388 8.00 -36.82 -25.99
N SER A 389 7.86 -35.51 -25.95
CA SER A 389 8.92 -34.54 -26.21
C SER A 389 8.74 -33.31 -25.30
N MET A 390 9.73 -32.41 -25.29
CA MET A 390 9.65 -31.12 -24.60
C MET A 390 8.91 -30.05 -25.43
N SER A 391 8.00 -30.45 -26.34
CA SER A 391 7.15 -29.46 -27.02
C SER A 391 6.00 -29.02 -26.12
N ALA A 392 5.56 -27.77 -26.27
CA ALA A 392 4.40 -27.25 -25.55
C ALA A 392 3.14 -28.11 -25.80
N ASP A 393 2.96 -28.58 -27.04
CA ASP A 393 1.82 -29.41 -27.44
C ASP A 393 1.84 -30.79 -26.76
N ASP A 394 2.99 -31.47 -26.74
CA ASP A 394 3.10 -32.78 -26.09
C ASP A 394 2.89 -32.68 -24.57
N ILE A 395 3.33 -31.57 -23.95
CA ILE A 395 3.08 -31.33 -22.52
C ILE A 395 1.59 -31.04 -22.27
N LEU A 396 0.98 -30.16 -23.07
CA LEU A 396 -0.46 -29.86 -22.98
C LEU A 396 -1.31 -31.11 -23.20
N ASP A 397 -0.93 -32.00 -24.11
CA ASP A 397 -1.64 -33.25 -24.35
C ASP A 397 -1.62 -34.17 -23.12
N GLU A 398 -0.52 -34.25 -22.39
CA GLU A 398 -0.48 -35.01 -21.13
C GLU A 398 -1.38 -34.38 -20.05
N ILE A 399 -1.46 -33.04 -19.99
CA ILE A 399 -2.37 -32.32 -19.08
C ILE A 399 -3.84 -32.60 -19.46
N ARG A 400 -4.20 -32.48 -20.76
CA ARG A 400 -5.54 -32.81 -21.29
C ARG A 400 -5.97 -34.23 -20.94
N ASN A 401 -5.01 -35.16 -20.97
CA ASN A 401 -5.24 -36.56 -20.65
C ASN A 401 -5.16 -36.89 -19.15
N ARG A 402 -5.04 -35.87 -18.27
CA ARG A 402 -4.95 -36.03 -16.81
C ARG A 402 -3.78 -36.92 -16.35
N ARG A 403 -2.70 -36.97 -17.13
CA ARG A 403 -1.51 -37.80 -16.84
C ARG A 403 -0.44 -37.00 -16.12
N THR A 404 -0.81 -36.47 -14.95
CA THR A 404 0.07 -35.65 -14.11
C THR A 404 0.24 -36.25 -12.71
N SER A 405 1.31 -35.83 -12.05
CA SER A 405 1.52 -35.94 -10.60
C SER A 405 2.28 -34.67 -10.19
N PHE A 406 2.81 -34.61 -8.97
CA PHE A 406 3.65 -33.48 -8.56
C PHE A 406 4.69 -33.90 -7.53
N LEU A 407 5.79 -33.14 -7.48
CA LEU A 407 6.72 -33.12 -6.35
C LEU A 407 6.25 -32.03 -5.37
N LEU A 408 6.39 -32.28 -4.07
CA LEU A 408 6.05 -31.30 -3.02
C LEU A 408 7.19 -31.21 -2.01
N ASP A 409 7.70 -30.00 -1.82
CA ASP A 409 8.63 -29.62 -0.77
C ASP A 409 7.94 -28.61 0.17
N PRO A 410 7.37 -29.06 1.30
CA PRO A 410 6.67 -28.17 2.22
C PRO A 410 7.61 -27.17 2.92
N SER A 411 8.94 -27.38 2.85
CA SER A 411 9.91 -26.43 3.40
C SER A 411 10.23 -25.27 2.45
N GLY A 412 9.91 -25.45 1.16
CA GLY A 412 10.25 -24.51 0.10
C GLY A 412 11.74 -24.52 -0.26
N THR A 413 12.06 -24.18 -1.50
CA THR A 413 13.45 -24.12 -1.95
C THR A 413 14.24 -23.01 -1.24
N ARG A 414 15.55 -23.25 -1.10
CA ARG A 414 16.56 -22.24 -0.77
C ARG A 414 17.66 -22.30 -1.84
N PRO A 415 18.27 -21.16 -2.22
CA PRO A 415 18.15 -19.83 -1.62
C PRO A 415 16.89 -19.06 -2.06
N VAL A 416 16.55 -18.03 -1.28
CA VAL A 416 15.64 -16.94 -1.67
C VAL A 416 16.46 -15.66 -1.69
N GLN A 417 16.28 -14.80 -2.69
CA GLN A 417 17.10 -13.60 -2.88
C GLN A 417 16.23 -12.34 -2.90
N ASP A 418 16.41 -11.49 -1.89
CA ASP A 418 15.83 -10.16 -1.86
C ASP A 418 16.58 -9.20 -2.79
N PRO A 419 15.89 -8.23 -3.43
CA PRO A 419 16.55 -7.17 -4.17
C PRO A 419 17.38 -6.29 -3.22
N PRO A 420 18.49 -5.71 -3.69
CA PRO A 420 19.11 -4.62 -2.97
C PRO A 420 18.16 -3.39 -2.96
N TYR A 421 18.28 -2.57 -1.91
CA TYR A 421 17.57 -1.29 -1.87
C TYR A 421 18.04 -0.37 -3.01
N SER A 422 17.08 0.25 -3.70
CA SER A 422 17.39 1.23 -4.73
C SER A 422 18.01 2.50 -4.12
N LYS A 423 18.99 3.09 -4.80
CA LYS A 423 19.61 4.36 -4.33
C LYS A 423 18.59 5.50 -4.25
N GLY A 424 17.60 5.48 -5.14
CA GLY A 424 16.48 6.42 -5.13
C GLY A 424 15.64 6.28 -3.88
N TYR A 425 15.26 5.04 -3.53
CA TYR A 425 14.54 4.74 -2.30
C TYR A 425 15.31 5.28 -1.08
N LEU A 426 16.58 4.90 -0.90
CA LEU A 426 17.36 5.32 0.27
C LEU A 426 17.48 6.84 0.42
N ARG A 427 17.43 7.59 -0.69
CA ARG A 427 17.48 9.06 -0.68
C ARG A 427 16.19 9.69 -0.15
N TYR A 428 15.04 9.12 -0.47
CA TYR A 428 13.72 9.70 -0.16
C TYR A 428 12.97 8.98 0.97
N ALA A 429 13.42 7.78 1.35
CA ALA A 429 12.83 6.98 2.41
C ALA A 429 12.63 7.75 3.73
N PRO A 430 13.57 8.60 4.22
CA PRO A 430 13.31 9.38 5.44
C PRO A 430 12.06 10.25 5.38
N TRP A 431 11.72 10.79 4.21
CA TRP A 431 10.51 11.60 4.02
C TRP A 431 9.25 10.75 3.87
N GLY A 432 9.37 9.58 3.21
CA GLY A 432 8.31 8.58 3.18
C GLY A 432 7.93 8.10 4.57
N LEU A 433 8.93 7.75 5.38
CA LEU A 433 8.73 7.28 6.76
C LEU A 433 8.02 8.31 7.65
N ILE A 434 8.19 9.61 7.38
CA ILE A 434 7.41 10.67 8.05
C ILE A 434 5.93 10.58 7.65
N GLY A 435 5.66 10.41 6.35
CA GLY A 435 4.30 10.16 5.87
C GLY A 435 3.68 8.89 6.46
N ASP A 436 4.43 7.79 6.46
CA ASP A 436 4.02 6.49 6.99
C ASP A 436 3.69 6.57 8.50
N TYR A 437 4.47 7.35 9.26
CA TYR A 437 4.16 7.62 10.66
C TYR A 437 2.77 8.26 10.82
N PHE A 438 2.43 9.23 9.97
CA PHE A 438 1.11 9.86 10.03
C PHE A 438 0.00 8.98 9.45
N TYR A 439 0.32 8.10 8.49
CA TYR A 439 -0.60 7.05 8.06
C TYR A 439 -0.96 6.08 9.17
N GLY A 440 -0.09 5.87 10.17
CA GLY A 440 -0.40 5.08 11.35
C GLY A 440 -1.63 5.56 12.17
N TYR A 441 -2.13 6.79 11.94
CA TYR A 441 -3.36 7.28 12.56
C TYR A 441 -4.64 6.99 11.76
N VAL A 442 -4.51 6.47 10.54
CA VAL A 442 -5.63 6.19 9.64
C VAL A 442 -5.43 4.84 8.99
N ASP A 443 -6.25 3.85 9.35
CA ASP A 443 -6.28 2.60 8.61
C ASP A 443 -7.13 2.78 7.36
N ARG A 444 -6.49 2.66 6.20
CA ARG A 444 -7.15 2.68 4.89
C ARG A 444 -7.16 1.26 4.33
N SER A 445 -8.28 0.57 4.50
CA SER A 445 -8.46 -0.79 4.00
C SER A 445 -9.16 -0.75 2.64
N ARG A 446 -8.48 -1.21 1.59
CA ARG A 446 -9.07 -1.47 0.27
C ARG A 446 -9.27 -2.97 0.09
N GLY A 447 -10.35 -3.34 -0.61
CA GLY A 447 -10.66 -4.73 -0.89
C GLY A 447 -9.60 -5.41 -1.77
N GLN A 448 -9.88 -6.63 -2.20
CA GLN A 448 -9.10 -7.27 -3.25
C GLN A 448 -9.23 -6.47 -4.54
N TYR A 449 -8.11 -6.13 -5.19
CA TYR A 449 -8.15 -5.51 -6.51
C TYR A 449 -8.75 -6.48 -7.53
N SER A 450 -9.65 -5.97 -8.37
CA SER A 450 -10.39 -6.77 -9.36
C SER A 450 -9.60 -7.08 -10.62
N PHE A 451 -8.43 -6.46 -10.81
CA PHE A 451 -7.69 -6.47 -12.07
C PHE A 451 -8.42 -5.75 -13.21
N GLN A 452 -9.36 -4.88 -12.85
CA GLN A 452 -10.25 -4.14 -13.76
C GLN A 452 -10.57 -2.73 -13.22
N GLU A 453 -9.55 -2.01 -12.76
CA GLU A 453 -9.67 -0.60 -12.30
C GLU A 453 -10.63 -0.38 -11.11
N SER A 454 -11.04 -1.45 -10.42
CA SER A 454 -11.92 -1.39 -9.26
C SER A 454 -11.52 -2.39 -8.17
N PHE A 455 -12.18 -2.33 -7.02
CA PHE A 455 -11.97 -3.24 -5.90
C PHE A 455 -13.22 -4.06 -5.64
N CYS A 456 -13.03 -5.31 -5.19
CA CYS A 456 -14.09 -6.27 -4.93
C CYS A 456 -14.91 -5.93 -3.68
N GLN A 457 -14.36 -5.10 -2.80
CA GLN A 457 -15.04 -4.59 -1.61
C GLN A 457 -14.90 -3.07 -1.54
N SER A 458 -15.86 -2.43 -0.86
CA SER A 458 -15.84 -0.98 -0.63
C SER A 458 -14.69 -0.58 0.28
N GLU A 459 -14.04 0.55 -0.01
CA GLU A 459 -13.00 1.12 0.84
C GLU A 459 -13.53 1.45 2.25
N ILE A 460 -12.76 1.08 3.28
CA ILE A 460 -13.01 1.41 4.68
C ILE A 460 -11.87 2.30 5.16
N VAL A 461 -12.23 3.40 5.82
CA VAL A 461 -11.28 4.36 6.38
C VAL A 461 -11.59 4.53 7.86
N ASP A 462 -10.70 4.02 8.72
CA ASP A 462 -10.82 4.12 10.17
C ASP A 462 -9.81 5.12 10.72
N ILE A 463 -10.32 6.18 11.37
CA ILE A 463 -9.48 7.23 11.97
C ILE A 463 -9.29 6.96 13.46
N HIS A 464 -8.03 6.80 13.89
CA HIS A 464 -7.66 6.48 15.27
C HIS A 464 -7.66 7.71 16.18
N ASN A 465 -8.83 8.29 16.43
CA ASN A 465 -9.00 9.50 17.25
C ASN A 465 -8.33 9.43 18.63
N THR A 466 -8.39 8.26 19.29
CA THR A 466 -7.73 8.03 20.58
C THR A 466 -6.21 8.14 20.47
N MET A 467 -5.63 7.57 19.41
CA MET A 467 -4.18 7.62 19.16
C MET A 467 -3.72 9.05 18.84
N ILE A 468 -4.52 9.79 18.06
CA ILE A 468 -4.31 11.22 17.79
C ILE A 468 -4.33 12.02 19.11
N GLY A 469 -5.29 11.74 19.99
CA GLY A 469 -5.36 12.36 21.32
C GLY A 469 -4.10 12.12 22.17
N TRP A 470 -3.63 10.87 22.23
CA TRP A 470 -2.39 10.53 22.92
C TRP A 470 -1.16 11.19 22.30
N PHE A 471 -1.09 11.29 20.96
CA PHE A 471 -0.02 12.00 20.28
C PHE A 471 0.10 13.46 20.76
N PHE A 472 -1.02 14.20 20.80
CA PHE A 472 -1.01 15.59 21.27
C PHE A 472 -0.67 15.70 22.76
N LEU A 473 -1.13 14.77 23.59
CA LEU A 473 -0.74 14.74 25.01
C LEU A 473 0.78 14.56 25.18
N TRP A 474 1.36 13.56 24.51
CA TRP A 474 2.80 13.30 24.57
C TRP A 474 3.63 14.42 23.97
N LEU A 475 3.13 15.08 22.92
CA LEU A 475 3.74 16.28 22.36
C LEU A 475 3.80 17.40 23.40
N ILE A 476 2.70 17.68 24.10
CA ILE A 476 2.65 18.71 25.14
C ILE A 476 3.62 18.36 26.29
N ILE A 477 3.60 17.12 26.77
CA ILE A 477 4.53 16.65 27.82
C ILE A 477 5.99 16.84 27.38
N SER A 478 6.32 16.47 26.14
CA SER A 478 7.67 16.60 25.59
C SER A 478 8.11 18.08 25.51
N ILE A 479 7.22 18.97 25.06
CA ILE A 479 7.49 20.41 25.03
C ILE A 479 7.73 20.94 26.45
N VAL A 480 6.92 20.53 27.44
CA VAL A 480 7.11 20.93 28.84
C VAL A 480 8.48 20.46 29.36
N ILE A 481 8.87 19.22 29.10
CA ILE A 481 10.18 18.68 29.51
C ILE A 481 11.32 19.47 28.84
N LEU A 482 11.24 19.71 27.53
CA LEU A 482 12.24 20.48 26.78
C LEU A 482 12.36 21.91 27.29
N GLU A 483 11.24 22.55 27.64
CA GLU A 483 11.24 23.88 28.25
C GLU A 483 11.90 23.87 29.62
N ILE A 484 11.57 22.91 30.49
CA ILE A 484 12.23 22.76 31.80
C ILE A 484 13.75 22.60 31.62
N LEU A 485 14.18 21.76 30.68
CA LEU A 485 15.59 21.55 30.37
C LEU A 485 16.23 22.83 29.82
N TYR A 486 15.59 23.52 28.87
CA TYR A 486 16.07 24.77 28.28
C TYR A 486 16.30 25.84 29.36
N TRP A 487 15.33 26.06 30.24
CA TRP A 487 15.45 27.03 31.33
C TRP A 487 16.45 26.58 32.40
N GLY A 488 16.52 25.28 32.71
CA GLY A 488 17.50 24.70 33.61
C GLY A 488 18.94 24.91 33.13
N ILE A 489 19.22 24.59 31.86
CA ILE A 489 20.52 24.80 31.21
C ILE A 489 20.85 26.30 31.17
N ARG A 490 19.90 27.15 30.78
CA ARG A 490 20.11 28.61 30.75
C ARG A 490 20.45 29.16 32.12
N TRP A 491 19.77 28.70 33.17
CA TRP A 491 20.06 29.10 34.54
C TRP A 491 21.44 28.61 35.00
N LEU A 492 21.80 27.37 34.69
CA LEU A 492 23.13 26.81 34.97
C LEU A 492 24.24 27.61 34.28
N LEU A 493 24.08 27.94 32.99
CA LEU A 493 25.03 28.78 32.24
C LEU A 493 25.17 30.18 32.85
N LEU A 494 24.07 30.79 33.30
CA LEU A 494 24.12 32.08 34.00
C LEU A 494 24.85 31.99 35.35
N LEU A 495 24.71 30.87 36.06
CA LEU A 495 25.40 30.64 37.34
C LEU A 495 26.88 30.36 37.17
N LEU A 496 27.24 29.48 36.23
CA LEU A 496 28.61 28.97 36.08
C LEU A 496 29.49 29.87 35.22
N ILE A 497 28.92 30.63 34.28
CA ILE A 497 29.68 31.44 33.34
C ILE A 497 29.46 32.93 33.61
N ALA A 498 28.20 33.39 33.57
CA ALA A 498 27.93 34.83 33.60
C ALA A 498 28.22 35.49 34.96
N ARG A 499 27.92 34.83 36.09
CA ARG A 499 28.18 35.38 37.42
C ARG A 499 29.68 35.43 37.78
N PRO A 500 30.49 34.39 37.51
CA PRO A 500 31.93 34.45 37.72
C PRO A 500 32.64 35.44 36.80
N VAL A 501 32.28 35.49 35.51
CA VAL A 501 32.84 36.48 34.55
C VAL A 501 32.48 37.90 34.97
N LYS A 502 31.25 38.15 35.41
CA LYS A 502 30.83 39.46 35.92
C LYS A 502 31.56 39.84 37.20
N ARG A 503 31.79 38.90 38.13
CA ARG A 503 32.60 39.12 39.35
C ARG A 503 34.06 39.41 39.01
N TRP A 504 34.64 38.70 38.04
CA TRP A 504 36.01 38.93 37.57
C TRP A 504 36.18 40.30 36.91
N TRP A 505 35.21 40.73 36.09
CA TRP A 505 35.21 42.06 35.49
C TRP A 505 34.98 43.19 36.51
N SER A 506 34.11 43.00 37.51
CA SER A 506 33.90 44.01 38.56
C SER A 506 35.06 44.10 39.55
N GLY A 507 35.80 43.00 39.79
CA GLY A 507 36.99 42.97 40.64
C GLY A 507 38.22 43.65 40.04
N ARG A 508 38.24 43.93 38.72
CA ARG A 508 39.29 44.72 38.05
C ARG A 508 39.04 46.23 38.04
N ARG A 509 37.89 46.69 38.55
CA ARG A 509 37.54 48.13 38.63
C ARG A 509 37.70 48.72 40.03
N HIS A 510 38.29 47.98 40.96
CA HIS A 510 38.69 48.48 42.28
C HIS A 510 40.21 48.51 42.39
#